data_AF-A0A7K0F7C6-F1
#
_entry.id   AF-A0A7K0F7C6-F1
#
_cell.length_a   1.000
_cell.length_b   1.000
_cell.length_c   1.000
_cell.angle_alpha   90.00
_cell.angle_beta   90.00
_cell.angle_gamma   90.00
#
_symmetry.space_group_name_H-M   'P 1'
#
loop_
_entity.id
_entity.type
_entity.pdbx_description
1 polymer ?
#
loop_
_entity_poly.entity_id
_entity_poly.type
_entity_poly.pdbx_seq_one_letter_code
_entity_poly.pdbx_strand_id
1 'polypeptide(L)'
;MTKENGNNKINLDDTGKVFLLDKFVCNFISNNWIDPKKSINKQSKELGVHRHIITKIRDVDGYRIPMSTLAIMCFYKKISLSDFFKIIEEKHGSKINDDFVSKSKSTNNI
;
A
#
# COMPACT_ATOMS: atom_id res chain seq x y z
N MET A 1 -7.11 43.59 25.47
CA MET A 1 -5.92 42.81 25.83
C MET A 1 -6.37 41.38 26.05
N THR A 2 -6.28 40.53 25.02
CA THR A 2 -6.64 39.11 25.10
C THR A 2 -5.86 38.33 24.04
N LYS A 3 -4.73 37.81 24.51
CA LYS A 3 -4.16 36.48 24.27
C LYS A 3 -4.00 36.04 22.81
N GLU A 4 -2.76 36.19 22.35
CA GLU A 4 -2.13 35.36 21.33
C GLU A 4 -2.45 33.88 21.55
N ASN A 5 -3.04 33.21 20.57
CA ASN A 5 -3.06 31.74 20.52
C ASN A 5 -1.99 31.30 19.54
N GLY A 6 -0.94 30.74 20.12
CA GLY A 6 0.31 30.38 19.47
C GLY A 6 0.12 29.56 18.21
N ASN A 7 0.95 29.91 17.23
CA ASN A 7 1.28 29.12 16.07
C ASN A 7 1.70 27.71 16.51
N ASN A 8 0.79 26.74 16.47
CA ASN A 8 1.15 25.34 16.41
C ASN A 8 1.84 25.11 15.06
N LYS A 9 3.15 25.39 14.99
CA LYS A 9 4.01 24.86 13.93
C LYS A 9 3.97 23.35 14.07
N ILE A 10 3.09 22.72 13.29
CA ILE A 10 3.04 21.28 13.13
C ILE A 10 4.40 20.90 12.56
N ASN A 11 5.18 20.16 13.34
CA ASN A 11 6.46 19.65 12.93
C ASN A 11 6.17 18.57 11.87
N LEU A 12 6.53 18.84 10.60
CA LEU A 12 6.22 17.95 9.47
C LEU A 12 6.94 16.59 9.59
N ASP A 13 7.94 16.49 10.48
CA ASP A 13 8.74 15.31 10.79
C ASP A 13 7.94 14.16 11.45
N ASP A 14 6.84 14.47 12.14
CA ASP A 14 5.95 13.47 12.76
C ASP A 14 4.94 12.83 11.78
N THR A 15 4.98 13.23 10.50
CA THR A 15 4.15 12.65 9.46
C THR A 15 4.89 11.48 8.81
N GLY A 16 4.51 10.24 9.10
CA GLY A 16 5.16 9.06 8.55
C GLY A 16 5.34 9.12 7.02
N LYS A 17 6.47 8.60 6.52
CA LYS A 17 6.74 8.57 5.07
C LYS A 17 6.04 7.37 4.42
N VAL A 18 5.38 7.61 3.30
CA VAL A 18 4.75 6.59 2.46
C VAL A 18 5.47 6.52 1.13
N PHE A 19 6.17 5.42 0.86
CA PHE A 19 6.90 5.23 -0.39
C PHE A 19 5.93 4.96 -1.54
N LEU A 20 6.13 5.66 -2.66
CA LEU A 20 5.25 5.54 -3.82
C LEU A 20 5.28 4.13 -4.43
N LEU A 21 6.45 3.49 -4.44
CA LEU A 21 6.60 2.12 -4.93
C LEU A 21 5.71 1.12 -4.16
N ASP A 22 5.74 1.16 -2.83
CA ASP A 22 4.88 0.31 -1.98
C ASP A 22 3.40 0.53 -2.30
N LYS A 23 3.01 1.80 -2.49
CA LYS A 23 1.64 2.18 -2.85
C LYS A 23 1.24 1.66 -4.23
N PHE A 24 2.11 1.75 -5.24
CA PHE A 24 1.83 1.22 -6.57
C PHE A 24 1.66 -0.30 -6.56
N VAL A 25 2.54 -1.01 -5.87
CA VAL A 25 2.46 -2.46 -5.68
C VAL A 25 1.16 -2.84 -4.96
N CYS A 26 0.84 -2.18 -3.84
CA CYS A 26 -0.38 -2.47 -3.08
C CYS A 26 -1.65 -2.16 -3.88
N ASN A 27 -1.69 -1.02 -4.58
CA ASN A 27 -2.82 -0.65 -5.42
C ASN A 27 -3.04 -1.64 -6.57
N PHE A 28 -1.96 -2.08 -7.22
CA PHE A 28 -2.06 -3.09 -8.26
C PHE A 28 -2.68 -4.38 -7.71
N ILE A 29 -2.16 -4.88 -6.60
CA ILE A 29 -2.66 -6.12 -5.98
C ILE A 29 -4.12 -5.95 -5.54
N SER A 30 -4.43 -4.82 -4.88
CA SER A 30 -5.78 -4.54 -4.38
C SER A 30 -6.80 -4.49 -5.51
N ASN A 31 -6.46 -3.86 -6.63
CA ASN A 31 -7.40 -3.66 -7.74
C ASN A 31 -7.57 -4.89 -8.64
N ASN A 32 -6.56 -5.76 -8.72
CA ASN A 32 -6.56 -6.86 -9.68
C ASN A 32 -6.73 -8.24 -9.03
N TRP A 33 -6.25 -8.42 -7.80
CA TRP A 33 -6.18 -9.73 -7.15
C TRP A 33 -7.11 -9.86 -5.95
N ILE A 34 -7.61 -8.74 -5.43
CA ILE A 34 -8.46 -8.70 -4.25
C ILE A 34 -9.86 -8.20 -4.64
N ASP A 35 -10.87 -8.99 -4.31
CA ASP A 35 -12.28 -8.67 -4.52
C ASP A 35 -12.90 -8.15 -3.20
N PRO A 36 -13.40 -6.90 -3.14
CA PRO A 36 -13.99 -6.35 -1.92
C PRO A 36 -15.26 -7.10 -1.47
N LYS A 37 -15.95 -7.81 -2.37
CA LYS A 37 -17.18 -8.56 -2.08
C LYS A 37 -16.91 -9.96 -1.52
N LYS A 38 -15.70 -10.50 -1.68
CA LYS A 38 -15.32 -11.81 -1.13
C LYS A 38 -14.84 -11.69 0.32
N SER A 39 -15.09 -12.73 1.11
CA SER A 39 -14.54 -12.80 2.48
C SER A 39 -13.01 -12.81 2.47
N ILE A 40 -12.41 -12.10 3.44
CA ILE A 40 -10.95 -12.00 3.55
C ILE A 40 -10.33 -13.39 3.73
N ASN A 41 -10.96 -14.27 4.51
CA ASN A 41 -10.47 -15.63 4.76
C ASN A 41 -10.41 -16.49 3.48
N LYS A 42 -11.36 -16.31 2.55
CA LYS A 42 -11.33 -17.03 1.28
C LYS A 42 -10.18 -16.51 0.42
N GLN A 43 -10.07 -15.19 0.30
CA GLN A 43 -9.03 -14.55 -0.50
C GLN A 43 -7.61 -14.80 0.04
N SER A 44 -7.46 -14.92 1.36
CA SER A 44 -6.17 -15.21 1.99
C SER A 44 -5.64 -16.58 1.56
N LYS A 45 -6.54 -17.58 1.42
CA LYS A 45 -6.21 -18.89 0.86
C LYS A 45 -5.92 -18.82 -0.64
N GLU A 46 -6.71 -18.07 -1.41
CA GLU A 46 -6.52 -17.89 -2.86
C GLU A 46 -5.16 -17.22 -3.20
N LEU A 47 -4.64 -16.37 -2.30
CA LEU A 47 -3.38 -15.63 -2.47
C LEU A 47 -2.21 -16.22 -1.68
N GLY A 48 -2.42 -17.29 -0.92
CA GLY A 48 -1.36 -17.93 -0.13
C GLY A 48 -0.81 -17.10 1.03
N VAL A 49 -1.58 -16.16 1.57
CA VAL A 49 -1.13 -15.22 2.63
C VAL A 49 -2.06 -15.23 3.84
N HIS A 50 -1.57 -14.73 4.98
CA HIS A 50 -2.42 -14.54 6.16
C HIS A 50 -3.42 -13.38 5.94
N ARG A 51 -4.61 -13.47 6.57
CA ARG A 51 -5.68 -12.45 6.45
C ARG A 51 -5.20 -11.02 6.69
N HIS A 52 -4.24 -10.85 7.61
CA HIS A 52 -3.71 -9.54 7.97
C HIS A 52 -2.87 -8.90 6.85
N ILE A 53 -2.28 -9.70 5.96
CA ILE A 53 -1.57 -9.17 4.79
C ILE A 53 -2.58 -8.50 3.84
N ILE A 54 -3.73 -9.14 3.60
CA ILE A 54 -4.81 -8.55 2.78
C ILE A 54 -5.29 -7.24 3.38
N THR A 55 -5.46 -7.15 4.71
CA THR A 55 -5.88 -5.90 5.35
C THR A 55 -4.84 -4.80 5.19
N LYS A 56 -3.54 -5.12 5.29
CA LYS A 56 -2.46 -4.14 5.10
C LYS A 56 -2.35 -3.66 3.66
N ILE A 57 -2.53 -4.55 2.68
CA ILE A 57 -2.50 -4.19 1.25
C ILE A 57 -3.63 -3.21 0.89
N ARG A 58 -4.78 -3.31 1.57
CA ARG A 58 -5.92 -2.39 1.40
C ARG A 58 -5.75 -1.05 2.14
N ASP A 59 -4.70 -0.88 2.92
CA ASP A 59 -4.43 0.38 3.62
C ASP A 59 -4.13 1.50 2.61
N VAL A 60 -4.58 2.72 2.91
CA VAL A 60 -4.47 3.90 2.03
C VAL A 60 -3.01 4.30 1.78
N ASP A 61 -2.18 4.01 2.77
CA ASP A 61 -0.74 4.28 2.79
C ASP A 61 0.08 3.11 2.23
N GLY A 62 -0.57 2.00 1.88
CA GLY A 62 0.09 0.80 1.40
C GLY A 62 0.86 0.04 2.48
N TYR A 63 1.57 -0.98 2.04
CA TYR A 63 2.28 -1.93 2.87
C TYR A 63 3.61 -2.27 2.24
N ARG A 64 4.68 -2.22 3.03
CA ARG A 64 6.01 -2.76 2.68
C ARG A 64 5.95 -4.28 2.62
N ILE A 65 5.50 -4.82 1.51
CA ILE A 65 5.35 -6.27 1.31
C ILE A 65 6.74 -6.91 1.32
N PRO A 66 7.03 -7.88 2.22
CA PRO A 66 8.24 -8.66 2.15
C PRO A 66 8.33 -9.38 0.80
N MET A 67 9.50 -9.37 0.16
CA MET A 67 9.69 -9.99 -1.16
C MET A 67 9.24 -11.45 -1.22
N SER A 68 9.44 -12.22 -0.15
CA SER A 68 8.95 -13.59 -0.05
C SER A 68 7.42 -13.68 -0.08
N THR A 69 6.71 -12.72 0.53
CA THR A 69 5.25 -12.64 0.49
C THR A 69 4.77 -12.31 -0.92
N LEU A 70 5.41 -11.34 -1.59
CA LEU A 70 5.09 -11.00 -2.97
C LEU A 70 5.31 -12.19 -3.91
N ALA A 71 6.43 -12.91 -3.74
CA ALA A 71 6.74 -14.11 -4.53
C ALA A 71 5.68 -15.21 -4.35
N ILE A 72 5.20 -15.45 -3.13
CA ILE A 72 4.10 -16.38 -2.87
C ILE A 72 2.84 -15.94 -3.61
N MET A 73 2.45 -14.67 -3.50
CA MET A 73 1.25 -14.17 -4.19
C MET A 73 1.36 -14.33 -5.71
N CYS A 74 2.53 -14.02 -6.29
CA CYS A 74 2.82 -14.23 -7.71
C CYS A 74 2.68 -15.71 -8.11
N PHE A 75 3.21 -16.64 -7.30
CA PHE A 75 3.08 -18.08 -7.53
C PHE A 75 1.62 -18.55 -7.57
N TYR A 76 0.78 -18.07 -6.66
CA TYR A 76 -0.66 -18.39 -6.64
C TYR A 76 -1.39 -17.76 -7.84
N LYS A 77 -0.95 -16.59 -8.31
CA LYS A 77 -1.47 -15.90 -9.49
C LYS A 77 -0.91 -16.42 -10.82
N LYS A 78 0.01 -17.39 -10.80
CA LYS A 78 0.66 -17.96 -11.99
C LYS A 78 1.37 -16.92 -12.84
N ILE A 79 1.97 -15.93 -12.19
CA ILE A 79 2.83 -14.91 -12.80
C ILE A 79 4.22 -15.01 -12.21
N SER A 80 5.26 -14.83 -13.02
CA SER A 80 6.63 -14.75 -12.51
C SER A 80 6.83 -13.41 -11.79
N LEU A 81 7.74 -13.37 -10.81
CA LEU A 81 8.06 -12.12 -10.12
C LEU A 81 8.61 -11.06 -11.09
N SER A 82 9.38 -11.48 -12.09
CA SER A 82 9.87 -10.59 -13.15
C SER A 82 8.73 -9.99 -13.99
N ASP A 83 7.74 -10.79 -14.38
CA ASP A 83 6.62 -10.28 -15.18
C ASP A 83 5.72 -9.39 -14.33
N PHE A 84 5.57 -9.69 -13.05
CA PHE A 84 4.92 -8.78 -12.11
C PHE A 84 5.59 -7.40 -12.12
N PHE A 85 6.92 -7.34 -12.00
CA PHE A 85 7.62 -6.06 -12.01
C PHE A 85 7.53 -5.33 -13.35
N LYS A 86 7.60 -6.05 -14.48
CA LYS A 86 7.34 -5.45 -15.81
C LYS A 86 5.96 -4.78 -15.87
N ILE A 87 4.92 -5.41 -15.35
CA ILE A 87 3.57 -4.81 -15.30
C ILE A 87 3.55 -3.52 -14.47
N ILE A 88 4.27 -3.50 -13.35
CA ILE A 88 4.38 -2.29 -12.52
C ILE A 88 5.14 -1.19 -13.26
N GLU A 89 6.25 -1.52 -13.92
CA GLU A 89 7.04 -0.59 -14.75
C GLU A 89 6.26 -0.06 -15.95
N GLU A 90 5.49 -0.89 -16.65
CA GLU A 90 4.65 -0.45 -17.76
C GLU A 90 3.60 0.58 -17.33
N LYS A 91 3.03 0.40 -16.12
CA LYS A 91 1.97 1.27 -15.61
C LYS A 91 2.50 2.52 -14.90
N HIS A 92 3.66 2.43 -14.28
CA HIS A 92 4.18 3.44 -13.34
C HIS A 92 5.64 3.81 -13.58
N GLY A 93 6.33 3.28 -14.59
CA GLY A 93 7.79 3.36 -14.75
C GLY A 93 8.38 4.77 -14.74
N SER A 94 7.67 5.76 -15.26
CA SER A 94 8.08 7.17 -15.18
C SER A 94 8.00 7.79 -13.78
N LYS A 95 7.41 7.07 -12.82
CA LYS A 95 7.15 7.45 -11.43
C LYS A 95 7.75 6.46 -10.42
N ILE A 96 8.43 5.40 -10.88
CA ILE A 96 9.12 4.45 -10.00
C ILE A 96 10.46 5.07 -9.62
N ASN A 97 10.54 5.52 -8.39
CA ASN A 97 11.75 5.97 -7.71
C ASN A 97 11.55 5.80 -6.20
N ASP A 98 12.54 6.19 -5.41
CA ASP A 98 12.48 6.12 -3.94
C ASP A 98 11.73 7.32 -3.32
N ASP A 99 10.93 8.06 -4.10
CA ASP A 99 10.13 9.17 -3.59
C ASP A 99 9.04 8.69 -2.64
N PHE A 100 8.66 9.58 -1.73
CA PHE A 100 7.63 9.34 -0.75
C PHE A 100 6.69 10.55 -0.63
N VAL A 101 5.49 10.30 -0.11
CA VAL A 101 4.55 11.34 0.30
C VAL A 101 4.38 11.32 1.82
N SER A 102 4.01 12.45 2.40
CA SER A 102 3.61 12.52 3.81
C SER A 102 2.31 11.76 4.03
N LYS A 103 2.24 10.94 5.06
CA LYS A 103 1.02 10.22 5.47
C LYS A 103 -0.12 11.22 5.67
N SER A 104 -1.19 11.12 4.87
CA SER A 104 -2.39 11.92 5.15
C SER A 104 -2.98 11.45 6.48
N LYS A 105 -3.23 12.36 7.42
CA LYS A 105 -4.04 12.02 8.59
C LYS A 105 -5.40 11.57 8.07
N SER A 106 -5.76 10.29 8.20
CA SER A 106 -7.14 9.86 8.00
C SER A 106 -8.00 10.62 8.99
N THR A 107 -8.64 11.70 8.54
CA THR A 107 -9.82 12.25 9.19
C THR A 107 -10.91 11.19 9.07
N ASN A 108 -11.02 10.33 10.08
CA ASN A 108 -12.24 9.57 10.32
C ASN A 108 -13.33 10.58 10.73
N ASN A 109 -13.98 11.16 9.74
CA ASN A 109 -15.30 11.74 9.93
C ASN A 109 -16.31 10.66 9.55
N ILE A 110 -16.96 10.09 10.57
CA ILE A 110 -18.35 9.63 10.71
C ILE A 110 -18.40 8.65 11.88
#